data_AF-A0A4Y9QSQ0-F1
#
_entry.id   AF-A0A4Y9QSQ0-F1
#
_cell.length_a   1.000
_cell.length_b   1.000
_cell.length_c   1.000
_cell.angle_alpha   90.00
_cell.angle_beta   90.00
_cell.angle_gamma   90.00
#
_symmetry.space_group_name_H-M   'P 1'
#
loop_
_entity.id
_entity.type
_entity.pdbx_description
1 polymer ?
#
loop_
_entity_poly.entity_id
_entity_poly.type
_entity_poly.pdbx_seq_one_letter_code
_entity_poly.pdbx_strand_id
1 'polypeptide(L)' 'MIKPFTPNDLIRYIYQEMPEVEQELLMQALHDDEHLMQEYLEMLSTIEQLDQIRLLPSEKVVKAIKSKAKSTGLQKV' A
#
# COMPACT_ATOMS: atom_id res chain seq x y z
N MET A 1 3.65 28.42 8.71
CA MET A 1 4.15 27.79 7.46
C MET A 1 2.99 27.06 6.81
N ILE A 2 2.69 27.36 5.55
CA ILE A 2 1.76 26.55 4.76
C ILE A 2 2.61 25.38 4.24
N LYS A 3 2.30 24.14 4.63
CA LYS A 3 2.97 22.95 4.05
C LYS A 3 2.50 22.86 2.59
N PRO A 4 3.41 22.90 1.58
CA PRO A 4 3.01 22.85 0.18
C PRO A 4 2.45 21.48 -0.21
N PHE A 5 2.87 20.42 0.49
CA PHE A 5 2.42 19.06 0.29
C PHE A 5 1.90 18.45 1.58
N THR A 6 0.87 17.62 1.46
CA THR A 6 0.27 16.89 2.57
C THR A 6 0.68 15.42 2.54
N PRO A 7 0.50 14.68 3.64
CA PRO A 7 0.68 13.23 3.63
C PRO A 7 -0.12 12.50 2.54
N ASN A 8 -1.30 13.03 2.18
CA ASN A 8 -2.13 12.44 1.13
C ASN A 8 -1.51 12.61 -0.27
N ASP A 9 -0.76 13.70 -0.49
CA ASP A 9 -0.06 13.93 -1.75
C ASP A 9 1.11 12.95 -1.91
N LEU A 10 1.83 12.65 -0.82
CA LEU A 10 2.85 11.60 -0.81
C LEU A 10 2.26 10.22 -1.13
N ILE A 11 1.08 9.89 -0.57
CA ILE A 11 0.39 8.63 -0.89
C ILE A 11 0.03 8.57 -2.37
N ARG A 12 -0.62 9.61 -2.90
CA ARG A 12 -0.95 9.70 -4.33
C ARG A 12 0.28 9.55 -5.21
N TYR A 13 1.41 10.14 -4.81
CA TYR A 13 2.67 9.99 -5.51
C TYR A 13 3.19 8.55 -5.49
N ILE A 14 3.22 7.91 -4.31
CA ILE A 14 3.68 6.52 -4.15
C ILE A 14 2.86 5.55 -5.01
N TYR A 15 1.54 5.74 -5.07
CA TYR A 15 0.64 4.91 -5.89
C TYR A 15 0.52 5.37 -7.36
N GLN A 16 1.31 6.35 -7.79
CA GLN A 16 1.31 6.90 -9.15
C GLN A 16 -0.05 7.50 -9.58
N GLU A 17 -0.82 8.01 -8.61
CA GLU A 17 -2.13 8.66 -8.76
C GLU A 17 -2.03 10.20 -8.82
N MET A 18 -0.86 10.70 -9.18
CA MET A 18 -0.54 12.13 -9.27
C MET A 18 -0.24 12.52 -10.71
N PRO A 19 -0.80 13.62 -11.25
CA PRO A 19 -0.44 14.14 -12.58
C PRO A 19 1.04 14.50 -12.69
N GLU A 20 1.66 14.34 -13.86
CA GLU A 20 3.09 14.56 -14.10
C GLU A 20 3.58 15.95 -13.64
N VAL A 21 2.80 17.00 -13.92
CA VAL A 21 3.12 18.38 -13.48
C VAL A 21 3.18 18.50 -11.95
N GLU A 22 2.29 17.82 -11.22
CA GLU A 22 2.31 17.79 -9.76
C GLU A 22 3.49 16.95 -9.23
N GLN A 23 3.85 15.86 -9.93
CA GLN A 23 4.99 15.02 -9.56
C GLN A 23 6.32 15.78 -9.64
N GLU A 24 6.53 16.58 -10.69
CA GLU A 24 7.74 17.39 -10.83
C GLU A 24 7.90 18.40 -9.69
N LEU A 25 6.81 19.06 -9.30
CA LEU A 25 6.80 20.00 -8.17
C LEU A 25 7.08 19.30 -6.83
N LEU A 26 6.50 18.11 -6.64
CA LEU A 26 6.76 17.31 -5.44
C LEU A 26 8.22 16.86 -5.39
N MET A 27 8.81 16.45 -6.51
CA MET A 27 10.22 16.05 -6.59
C MET A 27 11.17 17.18 -6.21
N GLN A 28 10.86 18.41 -6.63
CA GLN A 28 11.62 19.60 -6.20
C GLN A 28 11.49 19.82 -4.70
N ALA A 29 10.27 19.76 -4.15
CA ALA A 29 10.05 19.95 -2.73
C ALA A 29 10.70 18.84 -1.87
N LEU A 30 10.71 17.59 -2.34
CA LEU A 30 11.41 16.49 -1.68
C LEU A 30 12.93 16.73 -1.63
N HIS A 31 13.50 17.41 -2.62
CA HIS A 31 14.93 17.75 -2.62
C HIS A 31 15.26 18.88 -1.64
N ASP A 32 14.37 19.87 -1.53
CA ASP A 32 14.61 21.09 -0.75
C ASP A 32 14.16 20.97 0.73
N ASP A 33 13.23 20.06 1.04
CA ASP A 33 12.64 19.87 2.38
C ASP A 33 13.01 18.49 2.96
N GLU A 34 13.99 18.48 3.86
CA GLU A 34 14.46 17.28 4.57
C GLU A 34 13.36 16.61 5.41
N HIS A 35 12.45 17.40 6.01
CA HIS A 35 11.34 16.84 6.77
C HIS A 35 10.34 16.13 5.86
N LEU A 36 10.04 16.69 4.69
CA LEU A 36 9.18 16.06 3.70
C LEU A 36 9.80 14.76 3.17
N MET A 37 11.12 14.76 2.91
CA MET A 37 11.85 13.55 2.52
C MET A 37 11.78 12.48 3.61
N GLN A 38 11.92 12.86 4.89
CA GLN A 38 11.78 11.92 5.99
C GLN A 38 10.36 11.34 6.07
N GLU A 39 9.32 12.18 5.98
CA GLU A 39 7.92 11.72 5.93
C GLU A 39 7.69 10.72 4.77
N TYR A 40 8.28 10.99 3.60
CA TYR A 40 8.22 10.10 2.44
C TYR A 40 8.89 8.73 2.69
N LEU A 41 10.09 8.71 3.27
CA LEU A 41 10.80 7.46 3.61
C LEU A 41 10.06 6.64 4.67
N GLU A 42 9.45 7.30 5.66
CA GLU A 42 8.64 6.64 6.69
C GLU A 42 7.39 5.97 6.08
N MET A 43 6.75 6.60 5.09
CA MET A 43 5.62 5.99 4.38
C MET A 43 6.02 4.77 3.57
N LEU A 44 7.13 4.84 2.83
CA LEU A 44 7.65 3.69 2.07
C LEU A 44 7.93 2.50 2.99
N SER A 45 8.62 2.74 4.11
CA SER A 45 8.89 1.72 5.13
C SER A 45 7.60 1.13 5.70
N THR A 46 6.59 1.96 5.96
CA THR A 46 5.28 1.50 6.45
C THR A 46 4.60 0.59 5.43
N ILE A 47 4.62 0.94 4.14
CA ILE A 47 4.06 0.11 3.07
C ILE A 47 4.77 -1.25 2.99
N GLU A 48 6.10 -1.25 3.04
CA GLU A 48 6.88 -2.49 3.05
C GLU A 48 6.54 -3.39 4.25
N GLN A 49 6.28 -2.80 5.42
CA GLN A 49 5.84 -3.54 6.61
C GLN A 49 4.42 -4.09 6.45
N LEU A 50 3.51 -3.34 5.83
CA LEU A 50 2.14 -3.79 5.55
C LEU A 50 2.13 -4.97 4.58
N ASP A 51 2.99 -4.98 3.56
CA ASP A 51 3.11 -6.08 2.61
C ASP A 51 3.59 -7.40 3.25
N GLN A 52 4.28 -7.30 4.39
CA GLN A 52 4.67 -8.48 5.17
C GLN A 52 3.50 -9.08 5.97
N ILE A 53 2.39 -8.35 6.14
CA ILE A 53 1.23 -8.82 6.89
C ILE A 53 0.51 -9.89 6.06
N ARG A 54 0.79 -11.14 6.39
CA ARG A 54 0.05 -12.28 5.84
C ARG A 54 -1.26 -12.47 6.59
N LEU A 55 -2.34 -11.97 6.03
CA LEU A 55 -3.68 -12.30 6.51
C LEU A 55 -4.00 -13.76 6.19
N LEU A 56 -4.19 -14.57 7.22
CA LEU A 56 -4.68 -15.94 7.06
C LEU A 56 -6.22 -15.93 7.17
N PRO A 57 -6.92 -16.66 6.28
CA PRO A 57 -8.36 -16.82 6.42
C PRO A 57 -8.66 -17.56 7.73
N SER A 58 -9.80 -17.22 8.36
CA SER A 58 -10.24 -17.94 9.56
C SER A 58 -10.40 -19.44 9.29
N GLU A 59 -10.10 -20.29 10.28
CA GLU A 59 -10.26 -21.74 10.14
C GLU A 59 -11.66 -22.15 9.70
N LYS A 60 -12.69 -21.41 10.16
CA LYS A 60 -14.09 -21.65 9.79
C LYS A 60 -14.29 -21.57 8.28
N VAL A 61 -13.74 -20.52 7.65
CA VAL A 61 -13.83 -20.32 6.19
C VAL A 61 -13.02 -21.40 5.46
N VAL A 62 -11.81 -21.71 5.93
CA VAL A 62 -10.99 -22.78 5.37
C VAL A 62 -11.72 -24.13 5.39
N LYS A 63 -12.38 -24.47 6.51
CA LYS A 63 -13.16 -25.71 6.65
C LYS A 63 -14.37 -25.73 5.72
N ALA A 64 -15.10 -24.61 5.61
CA ALA A 64 -16.25 -24.50 4.72
C ALA A 64 -15.87 -24.70 3.24
N ILE A 65 -14.79 -24.06 2.77
CA ILE A 65 -14.28 -24.22 1.41
C ILE A 65 -13.85 -25.67 1.16
N LYS A 66 -13.06 -26.26 2.07
CA LYS A 66 -12.63 -27.66 1.95
C LYS A 66 -13.82 -28.63 1.88
N SER A 67 -14.84 -28.41 2.71
CA SER A 67 -16.07 -29.23 2.70
C SER A 67 -16.81 -29.12 1.37
N LYS A 68 -16.95 -27.90 0.84
CA LYS A 68 -17.61 -27.65 -0.45
C LYS A 68 -16.85 -28.25 -1.64
N ALA A 69 -15.52 -28.19 -1.64
CA ALA A 69 -14.70 -28.79 -2.68
C ALA A 69 -14.82 -30.33 -2.69
N LYS A 70 -14.90 -30.95 -1.51
CA LYS A 70 -15.13 -32.40 -1.37
C LYS A 70 -16.50 -32.82 -1.92
N SER A 71 -17.56 -32.05 -1.62
CA SER A 71 -18.91 -32.38 -2.06
C SER A 71 -19.17 -32.15 -3.56
N THR A 72 -18.29 -31.40 -4.23
CA THR A 72 -18.39 -31.10 -5.67
C THR A 72 -17.45 -31.92 -6.55
N GLY A 73 -16.69 -32.87 -5.99
CA GLY A 73 -15.79 -33.76 -6.74
C GLY A 73 -14.46 -33.13 -7.20
N LEU A 74 -14.23 -31.85 -6.91
CA LEU A 74 -12.99 -31.10 -7.24
C LEU A 74 -11.75 -31.56 -6.47
N GLN A 75 -11.88 -32.55 -5.58
CA GLN A 75 -10.77 -33.08 -4.78
C GLN A 75 -9.81 -33.98 -5.58
N LYS A 76 -10.14 -34.36 -6.82
CA LYS A 76 -9.40 -35.35 -7.64
C LYS A 76 -8.75 -34.77 -8.91
N VAL A 77 -8.83 -33.46 -9.14
CA VAL A 77 -8.22 -32.79 -10.30
C VAL A 77 -6.89 -32.16 -9.89
#